data_AF-A0A084ISG4-F1
#
_entry.id   AF-A0A084ISG4-F1
#
_cell.length_a   1.000
_cell.length_b   1.000
_cell.length_c   1.000
_cell.angle_alpha   90.00
_cell.angle_beta   90.00
_cell.angle_gamma   90.00
#
_symmetry.space_group_name_H-M   'P 1'
#
loop_
_entity.id
_entity.type
_entity.pdbx_description
1 polymer ?
#
loop_
_entity_poly.entity_id
_entity_poly.type
_entity_poly.pdbx_seq_one_letter_code
_entity_poly.pdbx_strand_id
1 'polypeptide(L)' 'MKNKFLLAIVLISLGVTCLLMHGTTSKVADNGLLVEPFFFLVPVSYLLFFSGIGVLLVGFITSKLKKQQ' A
#
# COMPACT_ATOMS: atom_id res chain seq x y z
N MET A 1 20.78 0.53 -1.79
CA MET A 1 19.88 -0.35 -0.99
C MET A 1 18.97 0.46 -0.06
N LYS A 2 19.51 1.42 0.70
CA LYS A 2 18.74 2.25 1.65
C LYS A 2 17.56 3.00 1.01
N ASN A 3 17.76 3.64 -0.15
CA ASN A 3 16.69 4.38 -0.84
C ASN A 3 15.56 3.47 -1.38
N LYS A 4 15.87 2.25 -1.81
CA LYS A 4 14.86 1.28 -2.30
C LYS A 4 13.98 0.78 -1.15
N PHE A 5 14.60 0.56 0.01
CA PHE A 5 13.89 0.15 1.22
C PHE A 5 13.01 1.28 1.75
N LEU A 6 13.53 2.52 1.75
CA LEU A 6 12.76 3.71 2.10
C LEU A 6 11.56 3.91 1.15
N LEU A 7 11.77 3.75 -0.17
CA LEU A 7 10.70 3.79 -1.16
C LEU A 7 9.60 2.74 -0.87
N ALA A 8 10.02 1.50 -0.57
CA ALA A 8 9.08 0.43 -0.23
C ALA A 8 8.27 0.74 1.03
N ILE A 9 8.93 1.24 2.08
CA ILE A 9 8.26 1.66 3.33
C ILE A 9 7.25 2.78 3.04
N VAL A 10 7.62 3.79 2.25
CA VAL A 10 6.73 4.89 1.89
C VAL A 10 5.50 4.36 1.14
N LEU A 11 5.69 3.53 0.11
CA LEU A 11 4.58 2.94 -0.66
C LEU A 11 3.63 2.10 0.21
N ILE A 12 4.19 1.26 1.09
CA ILE A 12 3.40 0.43 2.01
C ILE A 12 2.64 1.31 3.00
N SER A 13 3.31 2.27 3.62
CA SER A 13 2.69 3.18 4.59
C SER A 13 1.56 3.99 3.95
N LEU A 14 1.76 4.49 2.73
CA LEU A 14 0.76 5.23 1.98
C LEU A 14 -0.45 4.35 1.62
N GLY A 15 -0.23 3.11 1.19
CA GLY A 15 -1.30 2.14 0.95
C GLY A 15 -2.13 1.86 2.21
N VAL A 16 -1.48 1.67 3.36
CA VAL A 16 -2.17 1.48 4.65
C VAL A 16 -2.98 2.72 5.03
N THR A 17 -2.41 3.93 4.88
CA THR A 17 -3.14 5.16 5.16
C THR A 17 -4.38 5.31 4.27
N CYS A 18 -4.31 4.93 3.00
CA CYS A 18 -5.48 4.92 2.12
C CYS A 18 -6.60 3.99 2.65
N LEU A 19 -6.28 2.79 3.11
CA LEU A 19 -7.26 1.88 3.72
C LEU A 19 -7.87 2.47 5.00
N LEU A 20 -7.03 3.06 5.86
CA LEU A 20 -7.49 3.67 7.10
C LEU A 20 -8.43 4.86 6.83
N MET A 21 -8.10 5.71 5.87
CA MET A 21 -8.95 6.84 5.47
C MET A 21 -10.29 6.38 4.91
N HIS A 22 -10.28 5.34 4.06
CA HIS A 22 -11.51 4.74 3.56
C HIS A 22 -12.37 4.20 4.71
N GLY A 23 -11.82 3.34 5.57
CA GLY A 23 -12.57 2.71 6.65
C GLY A 23 -13.09 3.68 7.71
N THR A 24 -12.38 4.78 7.99
CA THR A 24 -12.81 5.80 8.97
C THR A 24 -13.86 6.77 8.41
N THR A 25 -13.97 6.88 7.09
CA THR A 25 -14.92 7.80 6.44
C THR A 25 -16.20 7.09 6.00
N SER A 26 -16.16 5.77 5.79
CA SER A 26 -17.34 4.99 5.46
C SER A 26 -18.36 4.98 6.61
N LYS A 27 -19.63 5.17 6.30
CA LYS A 27 -20.74 5.21 7.27
C LYS A 27 -21.98 4.49 6.73
N VAL A 28 -22.76 3.93 7.65
CA VAL A 28 -24.11 3.42 7.35
C VAL A 28 -25.07 4.60 7.43
N ALA A 29 -25.80 4.87 6.35
CA ALA A 29 -26.87 5.87 6.34
C ALA A 29 -28.13 5.35 7.02
N ASP A 30 -29.05 6.24 7.39
CA ASP A 30 -30.29 5.89 8.12
C ASP A 30 -31.21 4.94 7.35
N ASN A 31 -31.05 4.85 6.03
CA ASN A 31 -31.74 3.90 5.16
C ASN A 31 -31.07 2.51 5.09
N GLY A 32 -30.03 2.28 5.90
CA GLY A 32 -29.27 1.03 5.95
C GLY A 32 -28.24 0.85 4.83
N LEU A 33 -28.09 1.82 3.92
CA LEU A 33 -27.09 1.75 2.84
C LEU A 33 -25.71 2.19 3.34
N LEU A 34 -24.68 1.53 2.82
CA LEU A 34 -23.31 1.95 3.05
C LEU A 34 -22.95 3.11 2.13
N VAL A 35 -22.50 4.21 2.74
CA VAL A 35 -21.98 5.38 2.04
C VAL A 35 -20.46 5.38 2.20
N GLU A 36 -19.77 5.29 1.07
CA GLU A 36 -18.31 5.14 1.01
C GLU A 36 -17.69 6.27 0.17
N PRO A 37 -17.48 7.47 0.75
CA PRO A 37 -17.04 8.66 0.00
C PRO A 37 -15.70 8.47 -0.72
N PHE A 38 -14.85 7.59 -0.19
CA PHE A 38 -13.51 7.30 -0.68
C PHE A 38 -13.35 5.84 -1.13
N PHE A 39 -14.39 5.24 -1.72
CA PHE A 39 -14.31 3.84 -2.20
C PHE A 39 -13.11 3.58 -3.13
N PHE A 40 -12.74 4.57 -3.96
CA PHE A 40 -11.59 4.47 -4.86
C PHE A 40 -10.24 4.28 -4.14
N LEU A 41 -10.12 4.65 -2.86
CA LEU A 41 -8.90 4.40 -2.07
C LEU A 41 -8.65 2.91 -1.87
N VAL A 42 -9.67 2.05 -1.94
CA VAL A 42 -9.50 0.60 -1.75
C VAL A 42 -8.67 -0.01 -2.90
N PRO A 43 -9.06 0.09 -4.19
CA PRO A 43 -8.20 -0.37 -5.28
C PRO A 43 -6.80 0.28 -5.29
N VAL A 44 -6.73 1.59 -5.03
CA VAL A 44 -5.46 2.33 -5.01
C VAL A 44 -4.54 1.84 -3.89
N SER A 45 -5.09 1.54 -2.71
CA SER A 45 -4.32 1.02 -1.59
C SER A 45 -3.65 -0.32 -1.90
N TYR A 46 -4.35 -1.22 -2.58
CA TYR A 46 -3.79 -2.49 -3.02
C TYR A 46 -2.63 -2.27 -4.00
N LEU A 47 -2.82 -1.40 -5.01
CA LEU A 47 -1.76 -1.10 -5.97
C LEU A 47 -0.49 -0.58 -5.28
N LEU A 48 -0.64 0.36 -4.34
CA LEU A 48 0.49 0.92 -3.59
C LEU A 48 1.15 -0.12 -2.69
N PHE A 49 0.36 -0.90 -1.96
CA PHE A 49 0.84 -1.91 -1.03
C PHE A 49 1.60 -3.03 -1.76
N PHE A 50 1.02 -3.60 -2.82
CA PHE A 50 1.67 -4.63 -3.63
C PHE A 50 2.89 -4.10 -4.37
N SER A 51 2.86 -2.87 -4.86
CA SER A 51 4.04 -2.21 -5.46
C SER A 51 5.19 -2.10 -4.45
N GLY A 52 4.89 -1.66 -3.22
CA GLY A 52 5.89 -1.59 -2.14
C GLY A 52 6.50 -2.94 -1.79
N ILE A 53 5.69 -4.00 -1.72
CA ILE A 53 6.18 -5.38 -1.54
C ILE A 53 7.07 -5.79 -2.72
N GLY A 54 6.66 -5.50 -3.95
CA GLY A 54 7.42 -5.81 -5.15
C GLY A 54 8.81 -5.17 -5.15
N VAL A 55 8.90 -3.88 -4.80
CA VAL A 55 10.18 -3.17 -4.64
C VAL A 55 11.07 -3.83 -3.60
N LEU A 56 10.48 -4.30 -2.49
CA LEU A 56 11.21 -4.94 -1.39
C LEU A 56 11.76 -6.31 -1.83
N LEU A 57 10.95 -7.12 -2.51
CA LEU A 57 11.36 -8.41 -3.07
C LEU A 57 12.45 -8.26 -4.13
N VAL A 58 12.25 -7.38 -5.12
CA VAL A 58 13.25 -7.12 -6.17
C VAL A 58 14.55 -6.58 -5.57
N GLY A 59 14.43 -5.68 -4.58
CA GLY A 59 15.57 -5.18 -3.82
C GLY A 59 16.34 -6.31 -3.13
N PHE A 60 15.63 -7.21 -2.46
CA PHE A 60 16.24 -8.35 -1.77
C PHE A 60 16.94 -9.32 -2.72
N ILE A 61 16.26 -9.71 -3.81
CA ILE A 61 16.79 -10.62 -4.83
C ILE A 61 18.05 -10.03 -5.45
N THR A 62 17.99 -8.78 -5.95
CA THR A 62 19.15 -8.11 -6.55
C THR A 62 20.34 -7.97 -5.59
N SER A 63 20.08 -7.79 -4.29
CA SER A 63 21.14 -7.74 -3.27
C SER A 63 21.79 -9.09 -3.01
N LYS A 64 21.03 -10.19 -3.08
CA LYS A 64 21.55 -11.54 -2.91
C LYS A 64 22.38 -11.97 -4.12
N LEU A 65 21.92 -11.68 -5.35
CA LEU A 65 22.69 -11.95 -6.57
C LEU A 65 24.02 -11.18 -6.58
N LYS A 66 24.02 -9.89 -6.24
CA LYS A 66 25.25 -9.08 -6.17
C LYS A 66 26.24 -9.50 -5.08
N LYS A 67 25.82 -10.32 -4.11
CA LYS A 67 26.69 -10.84 -3.04
C LYS A 67 27.29 -12.20 -3.42
N GLN A 68 26.78 -12.84 -4.47
CA GLN A 68 27.22 -14.15 -4.96
C GLN A 68 28.12 -14.04 -6.21
N GLN A 69 28.12 -12.90 -6.89
CA GLN A 69 29.18 -12.49 -7.81
C GLN A 69 30.28 -11.76 -7.06
#